data_AF-A0A7V2EFP7-F1
#
_entry.id   AF-A0A7V2EFP7-F1
#
_cell.length_a   1.000
_cell.length_b   1.000
_cell.length_c   1.000
_cell.angle_alpha   90.00
_cell.angle_beta   90.00
_cell.angle_gamma   90.00
#
_symmetry.space_group_name_H-M   'P 1'
#
loop_
_entity.id
_entity.type
_entity.pdbx_description
1 polymer ?
#
loop_
_entity_poly.entity_id
_entity_poly.type
_entity_poly.pdbx_seq_one_letter_code
_entity_poly.pdbx_strand_id
1 'polypeptide(L)'
;MGRRILVSLLLILWCVPLTEASPNRRRRPVRPPPQLVWHVEDAQGTVISSQRGEEPINPASVVKVATSLWALEKLGPQLSLETRFFARGGVDWQRGKVRGDLVVQGSGDPDFQVENALLVAKALNDMGIKEVHGAVVVNDRFWMGWENGSAGTEPDPVKRGLLMATRLRQALDRHRWNGVIARVWRELAQRRGWPEKVPPSVRVSGGVGAD
;
A
#
# COMPACT_ATOMS: atom_id res chain seq x y z
N MET A 1 -10.29 -71.78 51.96
CA MET A 1 -9.54 -71.23 53.10
C MET A 1 -8.06 -71.55 52.87
N GLY A 2 -7.23 -70.54 52.53
CA GLY A 2 -5.77 -70.65 52.33
C GLY A 2 -5.34 -71.36 51.03
N ARG A 3 -4.25 -71.04 50.31
CA ARG A 3 -3.09 -70.12 50.44
C ARG A 3 -2.62 -69.84 48.99
N ARG A 4 -2.61 -68.58 48.52
CA ARG A 4 -1.44 -67.68 48.31
C ARG A 4 -0.24 -68.33 47.58
N ILE A 5 -0.12 -68.13 46.26
CA ILE A 5 0.72 -67.13 45.53
C ILE A 5 2.24 -67.30 45.73
N LEU A 6 2.93 -67.73 44.67
CA LEU A 6 4.14 -67.05 44.17
C LEU A 6 4.46 -67.57 42.74
N VAL A 7 4.17 -66.77 41.71
CA VAL A 7 4.79 -66.95 40.38
C VAL A 7 5.40 -65.60 40.03
N SER A 8 6.73 -65.54 40.13
CA SER A 8 7.53 -64.38 39.77
C SER A 8 7.46 -64.17 38.25
N LEU A 9 6.70 -63.17 37.82
CA LEU A 9 6.71 -62.69 36.44
C LEU A 9 7.99 -61.87 36.22
N LEU A 10 8.92 -62.40 35.44
CA LEU A 10 10.08 -61.67 34.95
C LEU A 10 9.62 -60.73 33.82
N LEU A 11 9.36 -59.46 34.14
CA LEU A 11 9.12 -58.40 33.17
C LEU A 11 10.46 -57.99 32.53
N ILE A 12 10.74 -58.48 31.34
CA ILE A 12 11.83 -57.95 30.51
C ILE A 12 11.35 -56.61 29.94
N LEU A 13 11.73 -55.54 30.64
CA LEU A 13 11.54 -54.16 30.22
C LEU A 13 12.47 -53.90 29.02
N TRP A 14 11.94 -53.98 27.80
CA TRP A 14 12.67 -53.54 26.63
C TRP A 14 12.78 -52.01 26.70
N CYS A 15 13.91 -51.54 27.20
CA CYS A 15 14.27 -50.15 27.21
C CYS A 15 14.53 -49.74 25.76
N VAL A 16 13.47 -49.28 25.07
CA VAL A 16 13.64 -48.51 23.83
C VAL A 16 14.37 -47.24 24.28
N PRO A 17 15.58 -46.94 23.80
CA PRO A 17 16.20 -45.68 24.13
C PRO A 17 15.28 -44.60 23.55
N LEU A 18 14.70 -43.79 24.44
CA LEU A 18 14.20 -42.47 24.10
C LEU A 18 15.39 -41.75 23.47
N THR A 19 15.48 -41.81 22.15
CA THR A 19 16.34 -40.92 21.40
C THR A 19 15.73 -39.56 21.66
N GLU A 20 16.31 -38.80 22.60
CA GLU A 20 16.10 -37.37 22.65
C GLU A 20 16.39 -36.88 21.24
N ALA A 21 15.34 -36.57 20.49
CA ALA A 21 15.45 -35.70 19.35
C ALA A 21 15.87 -34.35 19.93
N SER A 22 17.17 -34.20 20.18
CA SER A 22 17.78 -32.92 20.49
C SER A 22 17.29 -31.99 19.37
N PRO A 23 16.56 -30.91 19.67
CA PRO A 23 16.23 -29.95 18.65
C PRO A 23 17.56 -29.35 18.26
N ASN A 24 18.13 -29.87 17.17
CA ASN A 24 19.32 -29.34 16.54
C ASN A 24 18.89 -27.98 15.99
N ARG A 25 18.83 -26.98 16.89
CA ARG A 25 18.73 -25.56 16.55
C ARG A 25 19.95 -25.34 15.71
N ARG A 26 19.80 -25.42 14.39
CA ARG A 26 20.82 -25.00 13.44
C ARG A 26 21.29 -23.65 13.94
N ARG A 27 22.50 -23.60 14.51
CA ARG A 27 23.08 -22.35 14.99
C ARG A 27 23.06 -21.45 13.77
N ARG A 28 22.29 -20.35 13.82
CA ARG A 28 22.35 -19.34 12.77
C ARG A 28 23.82 -19.00 12.59
N PRO A 29 24.39 -19.07 11.38
CA PRO A 29 25.78 -18.72 11.17
C PRO A 29 26.00 -17.34 11.77
N VAL A 30 26.98 -17.24 12.66
CA VAL A 30 27.39 -15.97 13.25
C VAL A 30 27.84 -15.12 12.08
N ARG A 31 27.04 -14.12 11.70
CA ARG A 31 27.47 -13.16 10.68
C ARG A 31 28.67 -12.43 11.26
N PRO A 32 29.78 -12.28 10.50
CA PRO A 32 30.87 -11.43 10.93
C PRO A 32 30.32 -10.04 11.26
N PRO A 33 30.92 -9.32 12.22
CA PRO A 33 30.50 -7.96 12.53
C PRO A 33 30.52 -7.14 11.23
N PRO A 34 29.54 -6.23 11.03
CA PRO A 34 29.48 -5.41 9.84
C PRO A 34 30.80 -4.68 9.66
N GLN A 35 31.42 -4.92 8.52
CA GLN A 35 32.68 -4.32 8.15
C GLN A 35 32.40 -2.92 7.58
N LEU A 36 33.07 -1.90 8.12
CA LEU A 36 32.92 -0.53 7.61
C LEU A 36 33.58 -0.44 6.22
N VAL A 37 32.78 -0.09 5.22
CA VAL A 37 33.18 0.12 3.82
C VAL A 37 32.98 1.60 3.51
N TRP A 38 33.98 2.25 2.90
CA TRP A 38 33.82 3.61 2.37
C TRP A 38 34.70 3.84 1.15
N HIS A 39 34.26 4.76 0.34
CA HIS A 39 34.98 5.26 -0.82
C HIS A 39 34.65 6.74 -0.99
N VAL A 40 35.67 7.58 -1.10
CA VAL A 40 35.53 9.03 -1.19
C VAL A 40 36.42 9.53 -2.32
N GLU A 41 35.81 10.23 -3.27
CA GLU A 41 36.47 10.87 -4.40
C GLU A 41 36.13 12.37 -4.42
N ASP A 42 36.98 13.17 -5.05
CA ASP A 42 36.61 14.53 -5.45
C ASP A 42 35.68 14.53 -6.69
N ALA A 43 35.22 15.70 -7.12
CA ALA A 43 34.33 15.81 -8.28
C ALA A 43 35.01 15.46 -9.62
N GLN A 44 36.35 15.33 -9.63
CA GLN A 44 37.16 14.93 -10.78
C GLN A 44 37.43 13.41 -10.79
N GLY A 45 37.02 12.68 -9.75
CA GLY A 45 37.25 11.24 -9.60
C GLY A 45 38.59 10.89 -8.93
N THR A 46 39.29 11.86 -8.33
CA THR A 46 40.52 11.55 -7.56
C THR A 46 40.13 10.93 -6.22
N VAL A 47 40.59 9.71 -5.97
CA VAL A 47 40.36 9.02 -4.69
C VAL A 47 41.08 9.76 -3.55
N ILE A 48 40.30 10.25 -2.58
CA ILE A 48 40.78 10.92 -1.37
C ILE A 48 41.02 9.87 -0.26
N SER A 49 40.10 8.91 -0.11
CA SER A 49 40.20 7.82 0.87
C SER A 49 39.31 6.65 0.47
N SER A 50 39.77 5.41 0.71
CA SER A 50 38.99 4.21 0.44
C SER A 50 39.34 3.11 1.45
N GLN A 51 38.32 2.41 1.94
CA GLN A 51 38.48 1.16 2.68
C GLN A 51 37.46 0.16 2.14
N ARG A 52 37.97 -0.89 1.49
CA ARG A 52 37.16 -1.97 0.88
C ARG A 52 36.11 -1.45 -0.11
N GLY A 53 36.42 -0.38 -0.86
CA GLY A 53 35.48 0.28 -1.77
C GLY A 53 34.85 -0.63 -2.84
N GLU A 54 35.54 -1.71 -3.22
CA GLU A 54 35.05 -2.71 -4.18
C GLU A 54 34.22 -3.85 -3.55
N GLU A 55 34.04 -3.86 -2.22
CA GLU A 55 33.28 -4.90 -1.54
C GLU A 55 31.77 -4.72 -1.79
N PRO A 56 31.06 -5.72 -2.34
CA PRO A 56 29.63 -5.64 -2.52
C PRO A 56 28.91 -5.53 -1.18
N ILE A 57 28.13 -4.46 -1.00
CA ILE A 57 27.30 -4.23 0.18
C ILE A 57 25.82 -4.27 -0.17
N ASN A 58 24.97 -4.51 0.83
CA ASN A 58 23.57 -4.14 0.72
C ASN A 58 23.49 -2.60 0.78
N PRO A 59 23.11 -1.91 -0.32
CA PRO A 59 23.09 -0.45 -0.34
C PRO A 59 21.97 0.15 0.52
N ALA A 60 21.05 -0.68 1.03
CA ALA A 60 19.82 -0.24 1.66
C ALA A 60 19.13 0.83 0.81
N SER A 61 18.70 1.94 1.40
CA SER A 61 18.03 3.02 0.66
C SER A 61 18.92 3.77 -0.33
N VAL A 62 20.26 3.57 -0.34
CA VAL A 62 21.15 4.18 -1.36
C VAL A 62 20.82 3.66 -2.76
N VAL A 63 20.20 2.48 -2.89
CA VAL A 63 19.69 1.96 -4.17
C VAL A 63 18.79 2.97 -4.91
N LYS A 64 18.11 3.86 -4.18
CA LYS A 64 17.25 4.90 -4.76
C LYS A 64 18.02 5.87 -5.67
N VAL A 65 19.33 6.05 -5.48
CA VAL A 65 20.15 6.87 -6.38
C VAL A 65 20.14 6.28 -7.79
N ALA A 66 20.44 4.99 -7.92
CA ALA A 66 20.42 4.30 -9.22
C ALA A 66 19.01 4.25 -9.82
N THR A 67 17.98 3.99 -9.00
CA THR A 67 16.58 3.98 -9.45
C THR A 67 16.13 5.36 -9.94
N SER A 68 16.49 6.44 -9.26
CA SER A 68 16.17 7.80 -9.66
C SER A 68 16.89 8.19 -10.95
N LEU A 69 18.17 7.83 -11.12
CA LEU A 69 18.89 8.07 -12.36
C LEU A 69 18.21 7.34 -13.53
N TRP A 70 17.89 6.05 -13.37
CA TRP A 70 17.17 5.29 -14.37
C TRP A 70 15.81 5.93 -14.72
N ALA A 71 15.05 6.39 -13.71
CA ALA A 71 13.77 7.03 -13.93
C ALA A 71 13.91 8.33 -14.73
N LEU A 72 14.89 9.18 -14.39
CA LEU A 72 15.17 10.41 -15.10
C LEU A 72 15.62 10.17 -16.55
N GLU A 73 16.48 9.18 -16.79
CA GLU A 73 16.95 8.86 -18.14
C GLU A 73 15.88 8.20 -19.03
N LYS A 74 15.04 7.32 -18.46
CA LYS A 74 14.08 6.53 -19.24
C LYS A 74 12.70 7.17 -19.34
N LEU A 75 12.26 7.84 -18.29
CA LEU A 75 10.92 8.43 -18.22
C LEU A 75 10.95 9.94 -18.47
N GLY A 76 12.12 10.57 -18.26
CA GLY A 76 12.28 12.01 -18.35
C GLY A 76 11.79 12.73 -17.08
N PRO A 77 12.35 13.91 -16.78
CA PRO A 77 11.95 14.69 -15.61
C PRO A 77 10.55 15.32 -15.72
N GLN A 78 9.93 15.29 -16.92
CA GLN A 78 8.59 15.83 -17.15
C GLN A 78 7.47 14.78 -17.06
N LEU A 79 7.79 13.52 -16.74
CA LEU A 79 6.76 12.49 -16.60
C LEU A 79 5.71 12.93 -15.57
N SER A 80 4.44 12.93 -15.99
CA SER A 80 3.29 13.10 -15.11
C SER A 80 2.39 11.88 -15.23
N LEU A 81 2.05 11.28 -14.10
CA LEU A 81 1.11 10.17 -14.04
C LEU A 81 -0.31 10.73 -13.92
N GLU A 82 -1.20 10.24 -14.77
CA GLU A 82 -2.59 10.67 -14.80
C GLU A 82 -3.51 9.67 -14.09
N THR A 83 -4.51 10.21 -13.39
CA THR A 83 -5.66 9.46 -12.91
C THR A 83 -6.91 10.08 -13.51
N ARG A 84 -7.63 9.30 -14.33
CA ARG A 84 -8.78 9.78 -15.11
C ARG A 84 -10.09 9.24 -14.53
N PHE A 85 -11.13 10.06 -14.57
CA PHE A 85 -12.46 9.73 -14.06
C PHE A 85 -13.48 9.76 -15.21
N PHE A 86 -14.30 8.72 -15.32
CA PHE A 86 -15.31 8.56 -16.37
C PHE A 86 -16.68 8.25 -15.78
N ALA A 87 -17.73 8.70 -16.46
CA ALA A 87 -19.12 8.43 -16.11
C ALA A 87 -19.68 7.31 -17.01
N ARG A 88 -19.75 6.08 -16.50
CA ARG A 88 -20.39 4.95 -17.21
C ARG A 88 -21.90 5.08 -17.06
N GLY A 89 -22.64 5.04 -18.17
CA GLY A 89 -24.09 5.30 -18.19
C GLY A 89 -24.50 6.77 -18.36
N GLY A 90 -23.53 7.69 -18.46
CA GLY A 90 -23.75 9.11 -18.75
C GLY A 90 -24.16 9.96 -17.53
N VAL A 91 -24.30 11.26 -17.77
CA VAL A 91 -24.59 12.26 -16.73
C VAL A 91 -25.93 12.95 -17.01
N ASP A 92 -26.81 12.96 -16.01
CA ASP A 92 -27.96 13.86 -15.94
C ASP A 92 -27.49 15.20 -15.36
N TRP A 93 -27.12 16.13 -16.23
CA TRP A 93 -26.61 17.45 -15.85
C TRP A 93 -27.65 18.33 -15.15
N GLN A 94 -28.94 18.18 -15.47
CA GLN A 94 -30.00 18.95 -14.83
C GLN A 94 -30.15 18.58 -13.36
N ARG A 95 -29.97 17.29 -13.03
CA ARG A 95 -30.04 16.79 -11.66
C ARG A 95 -28.69 16.65 -10.97
N GLY A 96 -27.58 16.81 -11.70
CA GLY A 96 -26.23 16.63 -11.19
C GLY A 96 -25.90 15.18 -10.84
N LYS A 97 -26.30 14.22 -11.67
CA LYS A 97 -26.22 12.79 -11.34
C LYS A 97 -25.50 11.98 -12.41
N VAL A 98 -24.53 11.15 -12.02
CA VAL A 98 -24.04 10.06 -12.87
C VAL A 98 -25.05 8.93 -12.80
N ARG A 99 -25.58 8.47 -13.94
CA ARG A 99 -26.65 7.45 -13.99
C ARG A 99 -26.17 6.03 -13.71
N GLY A 100 -24.87 5.77 -13.88
CA GLY A 100 -24.22 4.51 -13.55
C GLY A 100 -22.95 4.73 -12.75
N ASP A 101 -21.87 4.05 -13.14
CA ASP A 101 -20.64 3.99 -12.35
C ASP A 101 -19.73 5.20 -12.57
N LEU A 102 -19.02 5.58 -11.50
CA LEU A 102 -17.83 6.41 -11.60
C LEU A 102 -16.62 5.48 -11.79
N VAL A 103 -16.09 5.45 -13.00
CA VAL A 103 -14.96 4.60 -13.38
C VAL A 103 -13.67 5.40 -13.24
N VAL A 104 -12.65 4.81 -12.64
CA VAL A 104 -11.35 5.43 -12.38
C VAL A 104 -10.27 4.62 -13.07
N GLN A 105 -9.51 5.31 -13.92
CA GLN A 105 -8.37 4.76 -14.62
C GLN A 105 -7.10 5.41 -14.09
N GLY A 106 -6.41 4.72 -13.18
CA GLY A 106 -5.08 5.08 -12.73
C GLY A 106 -4.00 4.61 -13.71
N SER A 107 -2.91 5.38 -13.82
CA SER A 107 -1.73 5.01 -14.59
C SER A 107 -0.60 4.38 -13.75
N GLY A 108 -0.80 4.27 -12.43
CA GLY A 108 0.20 3.81 -11.47
C GLY A 108 0.79 4.95 -10.61
N ASP A 109 0.04 6.04 -10.42
CA ASP A 109 0.43 7.15 -9.54
C ASP A 109 0.68 6.65 -8.10
N PRO A 110 1.92 6.73 -7.59
CA PRO A 110 2.24 6.26 -6.24
C PRO A 110 1.83 7.25 -5.15
N ASP A 111 1.39 8.47 -5.51
CA ASP A 111 1.11 9.55 -4.54
C ASP A 111 -0.32 10.11 -4.66
N PHE A 112 -1.27 9.29 -5.08
CA PHE A 112 -2.68 9.66 -5.02
C PHE A 112 -3.19 9.56 -3.57
N GLN A 113 -3.36 10.70 -2.89
CA GLN A 113 -3.75 10.76 -1.47
C GLN A 113 -5.23 11.12 -1.24
N VAL A 114 -5.66 11.08 0.02
CA VAL A 114 -7.00 11.55 0.46
C VAL A 114 -7.26 12.99 0.00
N GLU A 115 -6.25 13.87 0.06
CA GLU A 115 -6.36 15.24 -0.42
C GLU A 115 -6.75 15.30 -1.91
N ASN A 116 -6.17 14.43 -2.75
CA ASN A 116 -6.50 14.36 -4.18
C ASN A 116 -7.95 13.90 -4.40
N ALA A 117 -8.43 12.92 -3.63
CA ALA A 117 -9.83 12.51 -3.70
C ALA A 117 -10.81 13.62 -3.28
N LEU A 118 -10.46 14.43 -2.28
CA LEU A 118 -11.25 15.60 -1.88
C LEU A 118 -11.28 16.67 -2.99
N LEU A 119 -10.15 16.89 -3.67
CA LEU A 119 -10.07 17.76 -4.83
C LEU A 119 -10.92 17.24 -6.00
N VAL A 120 -10.95 15.93 -6.22
CA VAL A 120 -11.85 15.30 -7.20
C VAL A 120 -13.31 15.51 -6.82
N ALA A 121 -13.69 15.27 -5.56
CA ALA A 121 -15.06 15.53 -5.10
C ALA A 121 -15.47 17.00 -5.32
N LYS A 122 -14.55 17.93 -5.04
CA LYS A 122 -14.75 19.36 -5.30
C LYS A 122 -14.89 19.66 -6.79
N ALA A 123 -14.02 19.13 -7.64
CA ALA A 123 -14.10 19.30 -9.09
C ALA A 123 -15.43 18.78 -9.65
N LEU A 124 -15.90 17.61 -9.19
CA LEU A 124 -17.21 17.07 -9.55
C LEU A 124 -18.36 17.99 -9.09
N ASN A 125 -18.30 18.52 -7.86
CA ASN A 125 -19.29 19.49 -7.38
C ASN A 125 -19.28 20.81 -8.16
N ASP A 126 -18.10 21.31 -8.54
CA ASP A 126 -17.93 22.52 -9.36
C ASP A 126 -18.49 22.29 -10.78
N MET A 127 -18.48 21.06 -11.29
CA MET A 127 -19.18 20.64 -12.52
C MET A 127 -20.70 20.43 -12.32
N GLY A 128 -21.22 20.61 -11.11
CA GLY A 128 -22.63 20.39 -10.76
C GLY A 128 -23.00 18.94 -10.41
N ILE A 129 -22.04 18.02 -10.41
CA ILE A 129 -22.26 16.60 -10.07
C ILE A 129 -22.29 16.44 -8.53
N LYS A 130 -23.36 15.85 -8.02
CA LYS A 130 -23.63 15.65 -6.59
C LYS A 130 -23.86 14.18 -6.22
N GLU A 131 -24.26 13.35 -7.18
CA GLU A 131 -24.61 11.96 -6.94
C GLU A 131 -24.05 11.04 -8.02
N VAL A 132 -23.65 9.84 -7.62
CA VAL A 132 -23.31 8.71 -8.49
C VAL A 132 -24.28 7.58 -8.17
N HIS A 133 -25.08 7.18 -9.16
CA HIS A 133 -26.15 6.19 -8.99
C HIS A 133 -25.69 4.74 -9.19
N GLY A 134 -24.42 4.54 -9.56
CA GLY A 134 -23.73 3.25 -9.61
C GLY A 134 -22.59 3.13 -8.59
N ALA A 135 -21.66 2.23 -8.88
CA ALA A 135 -20.49 1.96 -8.07
C ALA A 135 -19.33 2.93 -8.36
N VAL A 136 -18.33 2.93 -7.47
CA VAL A 136 -16.98 3.39 -7.82
C VAL A 136 -16.18 2.19 -8.31
N VAL A 137 -15.74 2.21 -9.57
CA VAL A 137 -15.02 1.11 -10.20
C VAL A 137 -13.62 1.59 -10.54
N VAL A 138 -12.58 0.84 -10.17
CA VAL A 138 -11.18 1.23 -10.40
C VAL A 138 -10.45 0.14 -11.19
N ASN A 139 -9.44 0.52 -11.98
CA ASN A 139 -8.53 -0.45 -12.56
C ASN A 139 -7.44 -0.90 -11.57
N ASP A 140 -6.73 -1.96 -11.94
CA ASP A 140 -5.59 -2.54 -11.20
C ASP A 140 -4.39 -1.60 -10.95
N ARG A 141 -4.33 -0.46 -11.65
CA ARG A 141 -3.25 0.55 -11.55
C ARG A 141 -3.65 1.82 -10.80
N PHE A 142 -4.84 1.88 -10.23
CA PHE A 142 -5.22 2.95 -9.31
C PHE A 142 -4.77 2.61 -7.89
N TRP A 143 -4.07 3.55 -7.25
CA TRP A 143 -3.62 3.44 -5.87
C TRP A 143 -4.16 4.63 -5.08
N MET A 144 -4.45 4.43 -3.80
CA MET A 144 -4.86 5.53 -2.92
C MET A 144 -4.37 5.32 -1.49
N GLY A 145 -3.69 6.34 -0.97
CA GLY A 145 -3.19 6.40 0.39
C GLY A 145 -1.79 5.82 0.56
N TRP A 146 -1.19 6.12 1.70
CA TRP A 146 0.12 5.61 2.09
C TRP A 146 0.00 4.19 2.65
N GLU A 147 -0.16 3.21 1.77
CA GLU A 147 0.22 1.85 2.10
C GLU A 147 1.65 1.65 1.62
N ASN A 148 2.49 1.04 2.46
CA ASN A 148 3.87 0.67 2.14
C ASN A 148 3.93 -0.28 0.93
N GLY A 149 3.66 0.21 -0.29
CA GLY A 149 3.51 -0.59 -1.49
C GLY A 149 2.59 -1.79 -1.28
N SER A 150 1.27 -1.60 -1.17
CA SER A 150 0.31 -2.69 -0.88
C SER A 150 0.27 -3.85 -1.89
N ALA A 151 1.11 -3.85 -2.93
CA ALA A 151 1.53 -5.07 -3.60
C ALA A 151 2.10 -6.12 -2.62
N GLY A 152 2.74 -5.71 -1.51
CA GLY A 152 3.33 -6.63 -0.53
C GLY A 152 2.39 -7.09 0.59
N THR A 153 1.26 -6.40 0.83
CA THR A 153 0.34 -6.72 1.93
C THR A 153 -0.89 -7.47 1.47
N GLU A 154 -1.38 -7.19 0.26
CA GLU A 154 -2.48 -7.93 -0.38
C GLU A 154 -2.03 -8.33 -1.79
N PRO A 155 -1.62 -9.60 -2.02
CA PRO A 155 -1.13 -10.04 -3.32
C PRO A 155 -2.23 -10.16 -4.38
N ASP A 156 -3.51 -10.28 -3.98
CA ASP A 156 -4.64 -10.41 -4.90
C ASP A 156 -5.00 -9.04 -5.53
N PRO A 157 -4.85 -8.88 -6.86
CA PRO A 157 -5.14 -7.61 -7.55
C PRO A 157 -6.59 -7.16 -7.40
N VAL A 158 -7.56 -8.08 -7.36
CA VAL A 158 -8.98 -7.74 -7.25
C VAL A 158 -9.27 -7.18 -5.87
N LYS A 159 -8.75 -7.83 -4.81
CA LYS A 159 -8.91 -7.33 -3.43
C LYS A 159 -8.27 -5.97 -3.24
N ARG A 160 -7.08 -5.74 -3.82
CA ARG A 160 -6.45 -4.41 -3.82
C ARG A 160 -7.34 -3.37 -4.49
N GLY A 161 -7.85 -3.66 -5.70
CA GLY A 161 -8.74 -2.75 -6.41
C GLY A 161 -9.98 -2.40 -5.59
N LEU A 162 -10.64 -3.39 -4.99
CA LEU A 162 -11.80 -3.17 -4.13
C LEU A 162 -11.47 -2.32 -2.88
N LEU A 163 -10.29 -2.50 -2.30
CA LEU A 163 -9.81 -1.67 -1.19
C LEU A 163 -9.59 -0.21 -1.64
N MET A 164 -8.94 0.01 -2.77
CA MET A 164 -8.71 1.35 -3.33
C MET A 164 -10.03 2.05 -3.68
N ALA A 165 -10.94 1.35 -4.36
CA ALA A 165 -12.28 1.83 -4.67
C ALA A 165 -13.07 2.19 -3.40
N THR A 166 -12.92 1.39 -2.34
CA THR A 166 -13.56 1.66 -1.04
C THR A 166 -13.06 2.94 -0.39
N ARG A 167 -11.73 3.17 -0.39
CA ARG A 167 -11.13 4.40 0.12
C ARG A 167 -11.59 5.61 -0.66
N LEU A 168 -11.58 5.52 -1.98
CA LEU A 168 -12.03 6.60 -2.84
C LEU A 168 -13.51 6.92 -2.59
N ARG A 169 -14.38 5.89 -2.58
CA ARG A 169 -15.81 6.06 -2.27
C ARG A 169 -16.00 6.72 -0.91
N GLN A 170 -15.19 6.36 0.09
CA GLN A 170 -15.24 6.97 1.41
C GLN A 170 -14.87 8.46 1.36
N ALA A 171 -13.81 8.83 0.63
CA ALA A 171 -13.37 10.21 0.53
C ALA A 171 -14.31 11.10 -0.31
N LEU A 172 -14.95 10.56 -1.34
CA LEU A 172 -15.89 11.30 -2.19
C LEU A 172 -17.19 11.68 -1.45
N ASP A 173 -17.71 10.79 -0.59
CA ASP A 173 -18.99 10.98 0.10
C ASP A 173 -18.78 11.45 1.54
N ARG A 174 -19.10 12.72 1.82
CA ARG A 174 -18.96 13.34 3.15
C ARG A 174 -19.62 12.51 4.25
N HIS A 175 -20.74 11.84 3.96
CA HIS A 175 -21.45 11.04 4.95
C HIS A 175 -20.68 9.80 5.40
N ARG A 176 -19.62 9.42 4.67
CA ARG A 176 -18.76 8.27 4.97
C ARG A 176 -17.42 8.69 5.62
N TRP A 177 -17.17 9.99 5.79
CA TRP A 177 -15.92 10.48 6.32
C TRP A 177 -15.71 10.05 7.77
N ASN A 178 -14.50 9.60 8.06
CA ASN A 178 -14.02 9.45 9.44
C ASN A 178 -13.32 10.74 9.90
N GLY A 179 -12.85 10.76 11.16
CA GLY A 179 -12.16 11.92 11.74
C GLY A 179 -10.87 12.31 11.01
N VAL A 180 -10.21 11.36 10.32
CA VAL A 180 -8.99 11.61 9.54
C VAL A 180 -9.32 12.39 8.28
N ILE A 181 -10.26 11.92 7.45
CA ILE A 181 -10.66 12.62 6.22
C ILE A 181 -11.20 14.01 6.56
N ALA A 182 -12.02 14.12 7.60
CA ALA A 182 -12.54 15.41 8.05
C ALA A 182 -11.43 16.40 8.49
N ARG A 183 -10.33 15.89 9.06
CA ARG A 183 -9.16 16.71 9.41
C ARG A 183 -8.40 17.16 8.16
N VAL A 184 -8.14 16.24 7.23
CA VAL A 184 -7.49 16.55 5.94
C VAL A 184 -8.28 17.63 5.18
N TRP A 185 -9.61 17.55 5.17
CA TRP A 185 -10.44 18.60 4.59
C TRP A 185 -10.25 19.96 5.26
N ARG A 186 -10.26 20.04 6.60
CA ARG A 186 -10.06 21.32 7.30
C ARG A 186 -8.70 21.94 6.96
N GLU A 187 -7.64 21.13 6.98
CA GLU A 187 -6.28 21.58 6.64
C GLU A 187 -6.16 22.01 5.17
N LEU A 188 -6.78 21.28 4.24
CA LEU A 188 -6.84 21.66 2.83
C LEU A 188 -7.62 22.96 2.63
N ALA A 189 -8.81 23.07 3.23
CA ALA A 189 -9.67 24.23 3.11
C ALA A 189 -8.99 25.48 3.67
N GLN A 190 -8.34 25.38 4.83
CA GLN A 190 -7.55 26.46 5.42
C GLN A 190 -6.40 26.90 4.48
N ARG A 191 -5.62 25.96 3.95
CA ARG A 191 -4.52 26.25 3.00
C ARG A 191 -4.99 26.94 1.72
N ARG A 192 -6.22 26.65 1.28
CA ARG A 192 -6.81 27.19 0.04
C ARG A 192 -7.72 28.40 0.27
N GLY A 193 -7.96 28.81 1.52
CA GLY A 193 -8.91 29.88 1.85
C GLY A 193 -10.37 29.53 1.56
N TRP A 194 -10.73 28.23 1.59
CA TRP A 194 -12.09 27.76 1.35
C TRP A 194 -12.91 27.66 2.65
N PRO A 195 -14.24 27.79 2.59
CA PRO A 195 -15.10 27.66 3.76
C PRO A 195 -15.11 26.22 4.29
N GLU A 196 -14.49 25.99 5.46
CA GLU A 196 -14.39 24.65 6.08
C GLU A 196 -15.75 23.97 6.31
N LYS A 197 -16.80 24.75 6.59
CA LYS A 197 -18.15 24.26 6.85
C LYS A 197 -18.89 23.79 5.60
N VAL A 198 -18.34 24.02 4.41
CA VAL A 198 -18.90 23.62 3.12
C VAL A 198 -17.94 22.65 2.41
N PRO A 199 -17.75 21.43 2.95
CA PRO A 199 -16.96 20.41 2.28
C PRO A 199 -17.62 19.93 1.00
N PRO A 200 -16.81 19.53 -0.01
CA PRO A 200 -17.32 18.83 -1.16
C PRO A 200 -17.91 17.48 -0.76
N SER A 201 -18.91 17.03 -1.50
CA SER A 201 -19.52 15.73 -1.32
C SER A 201 -20.17 15.26 -2.61
N VAL A 202 -19.85 14.03 -3.01
CA VAL A 202 -20.54 13.29 -4.06
C VAL A 202 -21.09 12.02 -3.44
N ARG A 203 -22.42 11.92 -3.32
CA ARG A 203 -23.08 10.75 -2.74
C ARG A 203 -22.97 9.58 -3.71
N VAL A 204 -22.44 8.45 -3.26
CA VAL A 204 -22.36 7.22 -4.06
C VAL A 204 -23.33 6.19 -3.51
N SER A 205 -24.36 5.85 -4.29
CA SER A 205 -25.39 4.87 -3.88
C SER A 205 -24.95 3.42 -4.09
N GLY A 206 -24.12 3.14 -5.08
CA GLY A 206 -23.65 1.79 -5.38
C GLY A 206 -22.46 1.32 -4.53
N GLY A 207 -22.04 0.10 -4.85
CA GLY A 207 -20.91 -0.58 -4.24
C GLY A 207 -19.55 -0.06 -4.70
N VAL A 208 -18.59 -0.97 -4.72
CA VAL A 208 -17.27 -0.76 -5.31
C VAL A 208 -16.98 -1.90 -6.28
N GLY A 209 -16.18 -1.63 -7.30
CA GLY A 209 -15.73 -2.63 -8.28
C GLY A 209 -14.25 -2.49 -8.59
N ALA A 210 -13.67 -3.58 -9.10
CA ALA A 210 -12.33 -3.61 -9.65
C ALA A 210 -12.41 -4.25 -11.04
N ASP A 211 -11.91 -3.54 -12.05
CA ASP A 211 -11.82 -3.98 -13.45
C ASP A 211 -10.38 -4.45 -13.77
#